data_AF-A0A2G1YMM6-F1
#
_entry.id   AF-A0A2G1YMM6-F1
#
_cell.length_a   1.000
_cell.length_b   1.000
_cell.length_c   1.000
_cell.angle_alpha   90.00
_cell.angle_beta   90.00
_cell.angle_gamma   90.00
#
_symmetry.space_group_name_H-M   'P 1'
#
loop_
_entity.id
_entity.type
_entity.pdbx_description
1 polymer ?
#
loop_
_entity_poly.entity_id
_entity_poly.type
_entity_poly.pdbx_seq_one_letter_code
_entity_poly.pdbx_strand_id
1 'polypeptide(L)' 'MSEPTLESIDDYNTLSGEKKKVVFAVVISGLIMSVVYAIATSIYTHEEPTSVEKSYKKVPMR' A
#
# COMPACT_ATOMS: atom_id res chain seq x y z
N MET A 1 -4.35 -28.49 29.42
CA MET A 1 -3.68 -27.89 28.25
C MET A 1 -3.83 -28.89 27.12
N SER A 2 -4.53 -28.52 26.05
CA SER A 2 -4.79 -29.43 24.94
C SER A 2 -3.52 -29.57 24.13
N GLU A 3 -2.96 -30.77 24.12
CA GLU A 3 -1.77 -31.11 23.35
C GLU A 3 -2.12 -30.98 21.85
N PRO A 4 -1.28 -30.32 21.03
CA PRO A 4 -1.55 -30.18 19.61
C PRO A 4 -1.61 -31.56 18.95
N THR A 5 -2.74 -31.91 18.33
CA THR A 5 -2.90 -33.20 17.63
C THR A 5 -2.20 -33.16 16.27
N LEU A 6 -1.76 -34.31 15.74
CA LEU A 6 -1.11 -34.38 14.40
C LEU A 6 -1.98 -33.79 13.28
N GLU A 7 -3.30 -33.86 13.43
CA GLU A 7 -4.28 -33.26 12.51
C GLU A 7 -4.18 -31.72 12.47
N SER A 8 -3.77 -31.09 13.57
CA SER A 8 -3.54 -29.64 13.62
C SER A 8 -2.30 -29.20 12.81
N ILE A 9 -1.44 -30.13 12.40
CA ILE A 9 -0.24 -29.86 11.58
C ILE A 9 -0.59 -29.69 10.09
N ASP A 10 -1.58 -30.42 9.59
CA ASP A 10 -2.03 -30.33 8.19
C ASP A 10 -2.77 -29.02 7.90
N ASP A 11 -3.37 -28.43 8.93
CA ASP A 11 -4.09 -27.17 8.87
C ASP A 11 -3.15 -25.93 8.80
N TYR A 12 -1.85 -26.13 9.02
CA TYR A 12 -0.81 -25.10 8.77
C TYR A 12 -0.39 -25.03 7.30
N ASN A 13 -0.41 -26.16 6.58
CA ASN A 13 0.04 -26.22 5.18
C ASN A 13 -1.09 -26.06 4.17
N THR A 14 -2.30 -26.47 4.53
CA THR A 14 -3.43 -26.36 3.62
C THR A 14 -4.08 -25.00 3.77
N LEU A 15 -3.67 -24.07 2.89
CA LEU A 15 -4.45 -22.88 2.58
C LEU A 15 -5.74 -23.33 1.85
N SER A 16 -6.61 -24.06 2.55
CA SER A 16 -7.80 -24.68 1.99
C SER A 16 -8.97 -23.69 2.04
N GLY A 17 -9.73 -23.68 0.94
CA GLY A 17 -11.00 -22.98 0.77
C GLY A 17 -11.05 -21.55 1.29
N GLU A 18 -11.48 -21.40 2.54
CA GLU A 18 -11.79 -20.13 3.19
C GLU A 18 -10.53 -19.32 3.52
N LYS A 19 -9.48 -19.96 4.06
CA LYS A 19 -8.21 -19.29 4.37
C LYS A 19 -7.54 -18.72 3.12
N LYS A 20 -7.62 -19.45 1.99
CA LYS A 20 -7.11 -18.96 0.68
C LYS A 20 -7.88 -17.76 0.15
N LYS A 21 -9.20 -17.73 0.32
CA LYS A 21 -10.02 -16.57 -0.07
C LYS A 21 -9.63 -15.33 0.72
N VAL A 22 -9.39 -15.46 2.03
CA VAL A 22 -8.95 -14.35 2.88
C VAL A 22 -7.58 -13.84 2.46
N VAL A 23 -6.61 -14.72 2.27
CA VAL A 23 -5.26 -14.32 1.82
C VAL A 23 -5.33 -13.64 0.45
N PHE A 24 -6.12 -14.18 -0.48
CA PHE A 24 -6.28 -13.58 -1.80
C PHE A 24 -6.98 -12.22 -1.75
N ALA A 25 -7.97 -12.05 -0.88
CA ALA A 25 -8.63 -10.77 -0.63
C ALA A 25 -7.64 -9.74 -0.06
N VAL A 26 -6.77 -10.14 0.87
CA VAL A 26 -5.72 -9.26 1.43
C VAL A 26 -4.74 -8.84 0.34
N VAL A 27 -4.27 -9.77 -0.48
CA VAL A 27 -3.36 -9.48 -1.60
C VAL A 27 -4.00 -8.50 -2.59
N ILE A 28 -5.26 -8.73 -2.98
CA ILE A 28 -5.99 -7.81 -3.86
C ILE A 28 -6.14 -6.44 -3.21
N SER A 29 -6.49 -6.38 -1.93
CA SER A 29 -6.67 -5.10 -1.22
C SER A 29 -5.38 -4.29 -1.18
N GLY A 30 -4.22 -4.94 -0.96
CA GLY A 30 -2.92 -4.29 -1.00
C GLY A 30 -2.56 -3.78 -2.40
N LEU A 31 -2.90 -4.55 -3.44
CA LEU A 31 -2.68 -4.15 -4.84
C LEU A 31 -3.55 -2.95 -5.23
N ILE A 32 -4.81 -2.92 -4.80
CA ILE A 32 -5.69 -1.76 -5.02
C ILE A 32 -5.13 -0.53 -4.31
N MET A 33 -4.67 -0.67 -3.07
CA MET A 33 -4.12 0.44 -2.30
C MET A 33 -2.86 1.03 -2.94
N SER A 34 -1.99 0.18 -3.51
CA SER A 34 -0.78 0.63 -4.20
C SER A 34 -1.11 1.38 -5.50
N VAL A 35 -2.12 0.93 -6.25
CA VAL A 35 -2.60 1.63 -7.46
C VAL A 35 -3.17 3.00 -7.11
N VAL A 36 -4.00 3.09 -6.07
CA VAL A 36 -4.57 4.37 -5.61
C VAL A 36 -3.46 5.34 -5.19
N TYR A 37 -2.48 4.85 -4.44
CA TYR A 37 -1.31 5.66 -4.03
C TYR A 37 -0.49 6.14 -5.24
N ALA A 38 -0.24 5.27 -6.23
CA ALA A 38 0.49 5.63 -7.44
C ALA A 38 -0.24 6.69 -8.27
N ILE A 39 -1.57 6.63 -8.36
CA ILE A 39 -2.37 7.64 -9.06
C ILE A 39 -2.35 8.96 -8.28
N ALA A 40 -2.56 8.92 -6.97
CA ALA A 40 -2.53 10.11 -6.13
C ALA A 40 -1.17 10.80 -6.20
N THR A 41 -0.08 10.05 -6.03
CA THR A 41 1.27 10.60 -6.20
C THR A 41 1.49 11.11 -7.61
N SER A 42 1.08 10.42 -8.66
CA SER A 42 1.19 10.97 -10.02
C SER A 42 0.50 12.34 -10.13
N ILE A 43 -0.74 12.51 -9.66
CA ILE A 43 -1.45 13.78 -9.76
C ILE A 43 -0.81 14.88 -8.89
N TYR A 44 -0.51 14.56 -7.62
CA TYR A 44 -0.04 15.56 -6.66
C TYR A 44 1.46 15.85 -6.75
N THR A 45 2.28 14.96 -7.31
CA THR A 45 3.74 15.19 -7.45
C THR A 45 4.06 16.03 -8.70
N HIS A 46 3.09 16.26 -9.60
CA HIS A 46 3.21 17.30 -10.62
C HIS A 46 3.00 18.71 -10.04
N GLU A 47 2.42 18.84 -8.84
CA GLU A 47 2.43 20.07 -8.07
C GLU A 47 3.65 20.01 -7.12
N GLU A 48 4.78 20.55 -7.59
CA GLU A 48 6.11 20.50 -6.97
C GLU A 48 6.11 20.44 -5.42
N PRO A 49 6.85 19.50 -4.78
CA PRO A 49 7.00 19.49 -3.32
C PRO A 49 7.75 20.69 -2.72
N THR A 50 8.26 21.59 -3.55
CA THR A 50 8.75 22.91 -3.13
C THR A 50 8.69 23.81 -4.36
N SER A 51 7.60 24.55 -4.54
CA SER A 51 7.58 25.63 -5.53
C SER A 51 8.49 26.77 -5.06
N VAL A 52 9.80 26.62 -5.30
CA VAL A 52 10.81 27.68 -5.17
C VAL A 52 10.53 28.78 -6.22
N GLU A 53 9.66 28.51 -7.21
CA GLU A 53 9.15 29.51 -8.14
C GLU A 53 8.31 30.62 -7.50
N LYS A 54 7.86 30.46 -6.24
CA LYS A 54 7.26 31.55 -5.47
C LYS A 54 8.26 32.29 -4.56
N SER A 55 9.56 32.08 -4.76
CA SER A 55 10.61 32.79 -4.01
C SER A 55 10.85 34.20 -4.58
N TYR A 56 10.05 35.12 -4.06
CA TYR A 56 10.31 36.55 -3.88
C TYR A 56 10.82 37.34 -5.10
N LYS A 57 9.86 38.06 -5.69
CA LYS A 57 9.95 39.51 -6.00
C LYS A 57 11.28 39.92 -6.63
N LYS A 58 11.32 39.95 -7.96
CA LYS A 58 12.32 40.68 -8.76
C LYS A 58 12.41 42.12 -8.23
N VAL A 59 13.33 42.37 -7.30
CA VAL A 59 13.57 43.69 -6.74
C VAL A 59 14.18 44.52 -7.87
N PRO A 60 13.64 45.68 -8.23
CA PRO A 60 14.25 46.50 -9.25
C PRO A 60 15.62 46.95 -8.72
N MET A 61 16.69 46.47 -9.36
CA MET A 61 18.01 47.07 -9.19
C MET A 61 17.98 48.43 -9.90
N ARG A 62 18.43 49.45 -9.17
CA ARG A 62 18.53 50.84 -9.62
C ARG A 62 19.43 50.99 -10.83
#